data_AF-A0A1G2KMF7-F1
#
_entry.id   AF-A0A1G2KMF7-F1
#
_cell.length_a   1.000
_cell.length_b   1.000
_cell.length_c   1.000
_cell.angle_alpha   90.00
_cell.angle_beta   90.00
_cell.angle_gamma   90.00
#
_symmetry.space_group_name_H-M   'P 1'
#
loop_
_entity.id
_entity.type
_entity.pdbx_description
1 polymer ?
#
loop_
_entity_poly.entity_id
_entity_poly.type
_entity_poly.pdbx_seq_one_letter_code
_entity_poly.pdbx_strand_id
1 'polypeptide(L)'
;MLLSGFITRRNIAHLLMPRFIVVAGAFILVFFLPLWVVAQGSYDPPISANTILDVVKVLVKFATDIIIPLSALFIIVAAFLYMTSGGSEQRVSQAHRALTYGVVGLVIVTSAQFLIDFALGIGSGASQASTFAEFLYTLVNAFGTILMAVSVLMVLYSAFLFMTGGGDEKKITLAKRALTFALVGVAVALLAFAIPALVKSILPLPPPRP
;
A
#
# COMPACT_ATOMS: atom_id res chain seq x y z
N MET A 1 -54.09 -34.13 5.91
CA MET A 1 -53.02 -33.74 4.96
C MET A 1 -52.51 -32.31 5.25
N LEU A 2 -52.33 -31.92 6.52
CA LEU A 2 -52.07 -30.52 6.94
C LEU A 2 -50.91 -30.37 7.96
N LEU A 3 -50.04 -31.36 8.10
CA LEU A 3 -48.94 -31.32 9.09
C LEU A 3 -47.52 -31.34 8.47
N SER A 4 -47.38 -31.41 7.15
CA SER A 4 -46.06 -31.38 6.49
C SER A 4 -45.48 -29.97 6.29
N GLY A 5 -46.25 -28.91 6.57
CA GLY A 5 -45.86 -27.53 6.27
C GLY A 5 -45.09 -26.78 7.37
N PHE A 6 -44.93 -27.35 8.57
CA PHE A 6 -44.41 -26.60 9.73
C PHE A 6 -42.96 -26.93 10.12
N ILE A 7 -42.37 -28.01 9.60
CA ILE A 7 -41.05 -28.49 10.05
C ILE A 7 -39.88 -27.84 9.29
N THR A 8 -40.11 -27.30 8.09
CA THR A 8 -39.01 -26.83 7.22
C THR A 8 -38.48 -25.42 7.56
N ARG A 9 -39.19 -24.61 8.36
CA ARG A 9 -38.74 -23.22 8.68
C ARG A 9 -37.78 -23.12 9.88
N ARG A 10 -37.51 -24.19 10.63
CA ARG A 10 -36.63 -24.12 11.82
C ARG A 10 -35.14 -24.18 11.48
N ASN A 11 -34.76 -24.61 10.27
CA ASN A 11 -33.37 -24.98 9.94
C ASN A 11 -32.63 -24.08 8.93
N ILE A 12 -33.18 -22.95 8.52
CA ILE A 12 -32.47 -22.02 7.62
C ILE A 12 -31.62 -21.00 8.39
N ALA A 13 -31.94 -20.79 9.68
CA ALA A 13 -31.26 -19.82 10.54
C ALA A 13 -29.77 -20.17 10.73
N HIS A 14 -29.42 -21.43 10.97
CA HIS A 14 -28.02 -21.86 11.13
C HIS A 14 -27.20 -21.84 9.84
N LEU A 15 -27.84 -21.78 8.66
CA LEU A 15 -27.12 -21.61 7.40
C LEU A 15 -26.75 -20.15 7.12
N LEU A 16 -27.49 -19.20 7.72
CA LEU A 16 -27.31 -17.76 7.57
C LEU A 16 -26.54 -17.11 8.74
N MET A 17 -26.68 -17.66 9.95
CA MET A 17 -26.04 -17.17 11.18
C MET A 17 -24.50 -17.11 11.12
N PRO A 18 -23.75 -18.12 10.65
CA PRO A 18 -22.28 -18.02 10.59
C PRO A 18 -21.80 -16.95 9.61
N ARG A 19 -22.57 -16.71 8.54
CA ARG A 19 -22.24 -15.71 7.50
C ARG A 19 -22.42 -14.29 8.04
N PHE A 20 -23.48 -14.07 8.82
CA PHE A 20 -23.72 -12.78 9.49
C PHE A 20 -22.70 -12.51 10.59
N ILE A 21 -22.32 -13.53 11.38
CA ILE A 21 -21.32 -13.40 12.45
C ILE A 21 -19.94 -13.02 11.90
N VAL A 22 -19.51 -13.60 10.76
CA VAL A 22 -18.21 -13.24 10.15
C VAL A 22 -18.20 -11.80 9.65
N VAL A 23 -19.28 -11.35 9.00
CA VAL A 23 -19.38 -9.96 8.51
C VAL A 23 -19.50 -8.97 9.67
N ALA A 24 -20.30 -9.27 10.69
CA ALA A 24 -20.44 -8.44 11.88
C ALA A 24 -19.14 -8.39 12.70
N GLY A 25 -18.42 -9.51 12.83
CA GLY A 25 -17.12 -9.56 13.50
C GLY A 25 -16.03 -8.77 12.76
N ALA A 26 -15.97 -8.88 11.43
CA ALA A 26 -15.08 -8.06 10.61
C ALA A 26 -15.43 -6.57 10.70
N PHE A 27 -16.72 -6.22 10.76
CA PHE A 27 -17.17 -4.84 10.93
C PHE A 27 -16.76 -4.25 12.29
N ILE A 28 -16.90 -5.03 13.37
CA ILE A 28 -16.47 -4.63 14.72
C ILE A 28 -14.95 -4.45 14.76
N LEU A 29 -14.17 -5.39 14.20
CA LEU A 29 -12.72 -5.23 14.07
C LEU A 29 -12.38 -3.94 13.32
N VAL A 30 -12.97 -3.71 12.15
CA VAL A 30 -12.61 -2.56 11.32
C VAL A 30 -12.99 -1.22 11.95
N PHE A 31 -14.08 -1.16 12.73
CA PHE A 31 -14.55 0.06 13.36
C PHE A 31 -13.89 0.34 14.73
N PHE A 32 -13.59 -0.70 15.51
CA PHE A 32 -12.98 -0.54 16.85
C PHE A 32 -11.45 -0.63 16.87
N LEU A 33 -10.82 -1.30 15.91
CA LEU A 33 -9.35 -1.43 15.84
C LEU A 33 -8.65 -0.07 15.63
N PRO A 34 -9.16 0.87 14.82
CA PRO A 34 -8.59 2.22 14.75
C PRO A 34 -8.68 2.96 16.09
N LEU A 35 -9.79 2.83 16.83
CA LEU A 35 -9.92 3.43 18.16
C LEU A 35 -8.92 2.84 19.15
N TRP A 36 -8.65 1.53 19.07
CA TRP A 36 -7.70 0.86 19.93
C TRP A 36 -6.24 1.24 19.60
N VAL A 37 -5.89 1.37 18.32
CA VAL A 37 -4.54 1.81 17.87
C VAL A 37 -4.29 3.26 18.25
N VAL A 38 -5.29 4.14 18.07
CA VAL A 38 -5.21 5.54 18.53
C VAL A 38 -5.07 5.63 20.05
N ALA A 39 -5.76 4.77 20.81
CA ALA A 39 -5.67 4.72 22.27
C ALA A 39 -4.31 4.22 22.80
N GLN A 40 -3.53 3.49 22.00
CA GLN A 40 -2.17 3.06 22.38
C GLN A 40 -1.14 4.20 22.37
N GLY A 41 -1.51 5.43 22.03
CA GLY A 41 -0.61 6.59 22.13
C GLY A 41 0.55 6.57 21.12
N SER A 42 0.41 5.83 20.02
CA SER A 42 1.42 5.76 18.94
C SER A 42 1.47 7.00 18.05
N TYR A 43 0.78 8.07 18.42
CA TYR A 43 0.70 9.31 17.66
C TYR A 43 1.43 10.40 18.42
N ASP A 44 2.62 10.75 17.94
CA ASP A 44 3.27 11.98 18.38
C ASP A 44 2.38 13.16 17.98
N PRO A 45 1.97 14.02 18.93
CA PRO A 45 1.16 15.18 18.62
C PRO A 45 1.86 16.03 17.54
N PRO A 46 1.14 16.47 16.49
CA PRO A 46 1.74 17.25 15.40
C PRO A 46 2.29 18.61 15.87
N ILE A 47 1.94 19.05 17.09
CA ILE A 47 2.51 20.25 17.72
C ILE A 47 3.95 20.06 18.23
N SER A 48 4.39 18.81 18.39
CA SER A 48 5.78 18.45 18.73
C SER A 48 6.65 18.24 17.50
N ALA A 49 6.09 18.35 16.29
CA ALA A 49 6.80 18.19 15.04
C ALA A 49 7.71 19.40 14.76
N ASN A 50 9.00 19.16 14.62
CA ASN A 50 9.98 20.21 14.33
C ASN A 50 10.09 20.53 12.83
N THR A 51 9.56 19.64 11.97
CA THR A 51 9.63 19.75 10.50
C THR A 51 8.28 19.47 9.86
N ILE A 52 8.00 20.10 8.71
CA ILE A 52 6.84 19.78 7.84
C ILE A 52 6.73 18.26 7.59
N LEU A 53 7.88 17.60 7.45
CA LEU A 53 7.95 16.17 7.18
C LEU A 53 7.42 15.30 8.34
N ASP A 54 7.57 15.76 9.58
CA ASP A 54 7.04 15.05 10.74
C ASP A 54 5.52 15.21 10.84
N VAL A 55 4.99 16.38 10.47
CA VAL A 55 3.53 16.57 10.30
C VAL A 55 2.98 15.63 9.23
N VAL A 56 3.67 15.50 8.09
CA VAL A 56 3.28 14.57 7.02
C VAL A 56 3.34 13.10 7.48
N LYS A 57 4.35 12.69 8.26
CA LYS A 57 4.42 11.35 8.86
C LYS A 57 3.22 11.05 9.76
N VAL A 58 2.85 11.98 10.63
CA VAL A 58 1.70 11.83 11.53
C VAL A 58 0.42 11.65 10.72
N LEU A 59 0.22 12.45 9.66
CA LEU A 59 -0.93 12.32 8.77
C LEU A 59 -0.96 10.98 8.02
N VAL A 60 0.18 10.52 7.49
CA VAL A 60 0.25 9.23 6.78
C VAL A 60 0.06 8.06 7.73
N LYS A 61 0.60 8.12 8.96
CA LYS A 61 0.36 7.11 9.99
C LYS A 61 -1.13 7.03 10.34
N PHE A 62 -1.79 8.17 10.49
CA PHE A 62 -3.22 8.24 10.73
C PHE A 62 -4.04 7.65 9.58
N ALA A 63 -3.69 8.00 8.34
CA ALA A 63 -4.33 7.43 7.16
C ALA A 63 -4.12 5.91 7.07
N THR A 64 -2.92 5.43 7.40
CA THR A 64 -2.55 4.00 7.39
C THR A 64 -3.45 3.19 8.33
N ASP A 65 -3.62 3.67 9.57
CA ASP A 65 -4.37 2.95 10.59
C ASP A 65 -5.88 2.87 10.30
N ILE A 66 -6.40 3.77 9.46
CA ILE A 66 -7.79 3.72 8.97
C ILE A 66 -7.90 2.90 7.68
N ILE A 67 -6.99 3.13 6.73
CA ILE A 67 -7.08 2.54 5.39
C ILE A 67 -6.77 1.05 5.40
N ILE A 68 -5.84 0.55 6.22
CA ILE A 68 -5.54 -0.89 6.30
C ILE A 68 -6.79 -1.71 6.68
N PRO A 69 -7.48 -1.45 7.83
CA PRO A 69 -8.65 -2.21 8.19
C PRO A 69 -9.80 -2.00 7.19
N LEU A 70 -9.99 -0.79 6.68
CA LEU A 70 -10.99 -0.51 5.65
C LEU A 70 -10.73 -1.31 4.36
N SER A 71 -9.47 -1.40 3.93
CA SER A 71 -9.07 -2.17 2.75
C SER A 71 -9.29 -3.67 2.95
N ALA A 72 -8.95 -4.19 4.14
CA ALA A 72 -9.24 -5.57 4.52
C ALA A 72 -10.75 -5.86 4.46
N LEU A 73 -11.60 -4.93 4.93
CA LEU A 73 -13.05 -5.06 4.82
C LEU A 73 -13.51 -5.21 3.37
N PHE A 74 -13.05 -4.34 2.48
CA PHE A 74 -13.40 -4.37 1.06
C PHE A 74 -12.97 -5.68 0.38
N ILE A 75 -11.80 -6.21 0.75
CA ILE A 75 -11.32 -7.51 0.26
C ILE A 75 -12.20 -8.66 0.75
N ILE A 76 -12.60 -8.65 2.03
CA ILE A 76 -13.51 -9.65 2.61
C ILE A 76 -14.90 -9.58 1.94
N VAL A 77 -15.44 -8.37 1.74
CA VAL A 77 -16.72 -8.16 1.05
C VAL A 77 -16.64 -8.66 -0.39
N ALA A 78 -15.54 -8.38 -1.09
CA ALA A 78 -15.31 -8.89 -2.44
C ALA A 78 -15.30 -10.42 -2.48
N ALA A 79 -14.56 -11.05 -1.57
CA ALA A 79 -14.50 -12.51 -1.46
C ALA A 79 -15.90 -13.11 -1.20
N PHE A 80 -16.66 -12.51 -0.29
CA PHE A 80 -18.03 -12.95 0.00
C PHE A 80 -18.96 -12.80 -1.20
N LEU A 81 -18.90 -11.66 -1.87
CA LEU A 81 -19.75 -11.37 -3.02
C LEU A 81 -19.41 -12.28 -4.21
N TYR A 82 -18.14 -12.63 -4.37
CA TYR A 82 -17.69 -13.62 -5.35
C TYR A 82 -18.23 -15.02 -5.03
N MET A 83 -18.09 -15.49 -3.78
CA MET A 83 -18.61 -16.80 -3.35
C MET A 83 -20.15 -16.91 -3.41
N THR A 84 -20.87 -15.80 -3.29
CA THR A 84 -22.35 -15.75 -3.33
C THR A 84 -22.93 -15.29 -4.66
N SER A 85 -22.07 -15.03 -5.65
CA SER A 85 -22.47 -14.48 -6.94
C SER A 85 -23.36 -15.44 -7.73
N GLY A 86 -23.20 -16.76 -7.58
CA GLY A 86 -24.03 -17.77 -8.25
C GLY A 86 -24.03 -17.63 -9.77
N GLY A 87 -22.97 -17.08 -10.36
CA GLY A 87 -22.87 -16.79 -11.79
C GLY A 87 -23.54 -15.49 -12.25
N SER A 88 -24.13 -14.68 -11.36
CA SER A 88 -24.68 -13.38 -11.74
C SER A 88 -23.58 -12.37 -12.05
N GLU A 89 -23.51 -11.93 -13.32
CA GLU A 89 -22.49 -10.95 -13.79
C GLU A 89 -22.47 -9.69 -12.94
N GLN A 90 -23.63 -9.23 -12.47
CA GLN A 90 -23.74 -8.01 -11.68
C GLN A 90 -23.06 -8.13 -10.31
N ARG A 91 -23.17 -9.29 -9.63
CA ARG A 91 -22.48 -9.52 -8.34
C ARG A 91 -21.00 -9.80 -8.54
N VAL A 92 -20.62 -10.50 -9.62
CA VAL A 92 -19.22 -10.69 -9.99
C VAL A 92 -18.53 -9.36 -10.26
N SER A 93 -19.18 -8.46 -11.03
CA SER A 93 -18.68 -7.12 -11.31
C SER A 93 -18.53 -6.28 -10.04
N GLN A 94 -19.52 -6.32 -9.14
CA GLN A 94 -19.42 -5.65 -7.84
C GLN A 94 -18.27 -6.23 -6.98
N ALA A 95 -18.03 -7.54 -7.04
CA ALA A 95 -16.96 -8.19 -6.29
C ALA A 95 -15.60 -7.70 -6.79
N HIS A 96 -15.42 -7.63 -8.10
CA HIS A 96 -14.22 -7.04 -8.70
C HIS A 96 -14.00 -5.60 -8.23
N ARG A 97 -15.03 -4.74 -8.28
CA ARG A 97 -14.93 -3.36 -7.82
C ARG A 97 -14.50 -3.26 -6.35
N ALA A 98 -15.14 -4.02 -5.47
CA ALA A 98 -14.80 -4.05 -4.05
C ALA A 98 -13.34 -4.51 -3.83
N LEU A 99 -12.91 -5.55 -4.54
CA LEU A 99 -11.52 -6.03 -4.49
C LEU A 99 -10.55 -4.93 -4.94
N THR A 100 -10.87 -4.27 -6.05
CA THR A 100 -10.01 -3.22 -6.61
C THR A 100 -9.88 -2.03 -5.66
N TYR A 101 -10.97 -1.58 -5.03
CA TYR A 101 -10.89 -0.50 -4.04
C TYR A 101 -10.05 -0.87 -2.82
N GLY A 102 -10.18 -2.10 -2.31
CA GLY A 102 -9.35 -2.59 -1.21
C GLY A 102 -7.87 -2.63 -1.58
N VAL A 103 -7.53 -3.15 -2.76
CA VAL A 103 -6.13 -3.22 -3.22
C VAL A 103 -5.55 -1.83 -3.45
N VAL A 104 -6.31 -0.90 -4.04
CA VAL A 104 -5.83 0.48 -4.24
C VAL A 104 -5.59 1.20 -2.93
N GLY A 105 -6.46 1.02 -1.93
CA GLY A 105 -6.25 1.56 -0.59
C GLY A 105 -4.91 1.14 0.00
N LEU A 106 -4.61 -0.17 -0.05
CA LEU A 106 -3.32 -0.69 0.41
C LEU A 106 -2.13 -0.15 -0.39
N VAL A 107 -2.24 -0.15 -1.72
CA VAL A 107 -1.17 0.33 -2.60
C VAL A 107 -0.84 1.80 -2.34
N ILE A 108 -1.85 2.65 -2.14
CA ILE A 108 -1.65 4.08 -1.84
C ILE A 108 -0.90 4.27 -0.52
N VAL A 109 -1.31 3.57 0.53
CA VAL A 109 -0.70 3.69 1.86
C VAL A 109 0.76 3.26 1.86
N THR A 110 1.04 2.07 1.32
CA THR A 110 2.41 1.57 1.22
C THR A 110 3.28 2.49 0.35
N SER A 111 2.71 3.05 -0.71
CA SER A 111 3.42 4.01 -1.56
C SER A 111 3.69 5.34 -0.83
N ALA A 112 2.76 5.83 -0.01
CA ALA A 112 2.94 7.05 0.75
C ALA A 112 4.06 6.91 1.79
N GLN A 113 4.12 5.77 2.50
CA GLN A 113 5.20 5.47 3.43
C GLN A 113 6.55 5.42 2.70
N PHE A 114 6.60 4.71 1.57
CA PHE A 114 7.79 4.66 0.73
C PHE A 114 8.27 6.05 0.33
N LEU A 115 7.37 6.94 -0.09
CA LEU A 115 7.72 8.31 -0.49
C LEU A 115 8.23 9.17 0.68
N ILE A 116 7.76 8.94 1.90
CA ILE A 116 8.28 9.63 3.09
C ILE A 116 9.70 9.18 3.42
N ASP A 117 9.92 7.87 3.45
CA ASP A 117 11.25 7.31 3.74
C ASP A 117 12.26 7.73 2.67
N PHE A 118 11.80 7.75 1.42
CA PHE A 118 12.50 8.32 0.28
C PHE A 118 12.89 9.79 0.50
N ALA A 119 11.94 10.65 0.93
CA ALA A 119 12.21 12.08 1.16
C ALA A 119 13.22 12.31 2.31
N LEU A 120 13.17 11.50 3.36
CA LEU A 120 14.13 11.54 4.48
C LEU A 120 15.53 11.05 4.06
N GLY A 121 15.60 10.07 3.17
CA GLY A 121 16.85 9.49 2.68
C GLY A 121 17.69 10.45 1.83
N ILE A 122 17.06 11.34 1.06
CA ILE A 122 17.79 12.30 0.21
C ILE A 122 18.40 13.45 1.03
N GLY A 123 17.69 13.95 2.04
CA GLY A 123 18.07 15.18 2.75
C GLY A 123 19.22 15.03 3.75
N SER A 124 19.48 13.83 4.25
CA SER A 124 20.39 13.61 5.39
C SER A 124 21.81 13.16 4.99
N GLY A 125 22.00 12.59 3.81
CA GLY A 125 23.31 12.03 3.42
C GLY A 125 24.28 13.03 2.81
N ALA A 126 23.79 14.09 2.15
CA ALA A 126 24.63 14.83 1.17
C ALA A 126 25.47 15.91 1.84
N SER A 127 24.95 16.46 2.94
CA SER A 127 25.57 17.52 3.73
C SER A 127 26.58 17.01 4.76
N GLN A 128 26.69 15.70 4.97
CA GLN A 128 27.58 15.09 5.98
C GLN A 128 28.81 14.39 5.37
N ALA A 129 28.98 14.42 4.04
CA ALA A 129 30.10 13.77 3.38
C ALA A 129 31.41 14.50 3.66
N SER A 130 32.30 13.86 4.42
CA SER A 130 33.63 14.37 4.78
C SER A 130 34.69 14.07 3.70
N THR A 131 34.43 13.06 2.87
CA THR A 131 35.35 12.56 1.85
C THR A 131 34.68 12.52 0.46
N PHE A 132 35.46 12.66 -0.62
CA PHE A 132 34.96 12.56 -1.99
C PHE A 132 34.20 11.24 -2.28
N ALA A 133 34.65 10.12 -1.71
CA ALA A 133 33.97 8.84 -1.83
C ALA A 133 32.58 8.84 -1.15
N GLU A 134 32.44 9.48 0.02
CA GLU A 134 31.15 9.65 0.69
C GLU A 134 30.24 10.59 -0.09
N PHE A 135 30.79 11.63 -0.72
CA PHE A 135 30.06 12.53 -1.59
C PHE A 135 29.50 11.79 -2.81
N LEU A 136 30.31 10.96 -3.48
CA LEU A 136 29.84 10.11 -4.58
C LEU A 136 28.80 9.10 -4.14
N TYR A 137 29.00 8.45 -2.98
CA TYR A 137 28.04 7.51 -2.40
C TYR A 137 26.70 8.19 -2.18
N THR A 138 26.70 9.39 -1.59
CA THR A 138 25.46 10.11 -1.39
C THR A 138 24.84 10.57 -2.70
N LEU A 139 25.61 11.07 -3.67
CA LEU A 139 25.05 11.45 -4.96
C LEU A 139 24.34 10.26 -5.62
N VAL A 140 25.00 9.10 -5.70
CA VAL A 140 24.40 7.89 -6.27
C VAL A 140 23.16 7.47 -5.48
N ASN A 141 23.21 7.53 -4.15
CA ASN A 141 22.06 7.23 -3.31
C ASN A 141 20.91 8.22 -3.58
N ALA A 142 21.17 9.52 -3.66
CA ALA A 142 20.16 10.53 -3.95
C ALA A 142 19.51 10.31 -5.33
N PHE A 143 20.31 10.07 -6.38
CA PHE A 143 19.81 9.77 -7.73
C PHE A 143 19.01 8.46 -7.77
N GLY A 144 19.50 7.38 -7.17
CA GLY A 144 18.80 6.10 -7.08
C GLY A 144 17.47 6.23 -6.34
N THR A 145 17.47 7.01 -5.27
CA THR A 145 16.28 7.34 -4.50
C THR A 145 15.31 8.06 -5.45
N ILE A 146 15.71 9.14 -6.14
CA ILE A 146 14.79 9.95 -6.99
C ILE A 146 14.14 9.09 -8.07
N LEU A 147 14.93 8.21 -8.70
CA LEU A 147 14.44 7.26 -9.68
C LEU A 147 13.40 6.31 -9.07
N MET A 148 13.58 5.82 -7.84
CA MET A 148 12.57 5.02 -7.16
C MET A 148 11.27 5.78 -6.94
N ALA A 149 11.32 7.03 -6.45
CA ALA A 149 10.11 7.80 -6.20
C ALA A 149 9.32 8.06 -7.49
N VAL A 150 10.00 8.46 -8.57
CA VAL A 150 9.38 8.61 -9.88
C VAL A 150 8.79 7.29 -10.36
N SER A 151 9.49 6.17 -10.13
CA SER A 151 9.00 4.85 -10.49
C SER A 151 7.72 4.48 -9.74
N VAL A 152 7.64 4.73 -8.43
CA VAL A 152 6.42 4.50 -7.64
C VAL A 152 5.26 5.33 -8.16
N LEU A 153 5.47 6.62 -8.46
CA LEU A 153 4.44 7.46 -9.06
C LEU A 153 3.96 6.92 -10.42
N MET A 154 4.87 6.42 -11.26
CA MET A 154 4.54 5.81 -12.55
C MET A 154 3.81 4.47 -12.40
N VAL A 155 4.14 3.64 -11.40
CA VAL A 155 3.38 2.42 -11.07
C VAL A 155 1.95 2.78 -10.67
N LEU A 156 1.78 3.78 -9.80
CA LEU A 156 0.46 4.25 -9.35
C LEU A 156 -0.37 4.77 -10.53
N TYR A 157 0.25 5.59 -11.39
CA TYR A 157 -0.40 6.11 -12.59
C TYR A 157 -0.82 4.99 -13.55
N SER A 158 0.06 4.02 -13.79
CA SER A 158 -0.25 2.82 -14.57
C SER A 158 -1.42 2.04 -13.97
N ALA A 159 -1.40 1.76 -12.67
CA ALA A 159 -2.44 1.01 -11.97
C ALA A 159 -3.80 1.72 -12.10
N PHE A 160 -3.84 3.03 -11.88
CA PHE A 160 -5.04 3.84 -12.06
C PHE A 160 -5.58 3.74 -13.49
N LEU A 161 -4.70 3.80 -14.48
CA LEU A 161 -5.08 3.76 -15.89
C LEU A 161 -5.59 2.37 -16.32
N PHE A 162 -5.01 1.28 -15.81
CA PHE A 162 -5.52 -0.08 -16.02
C PHE A 162 -6.92 -0.26 -15.42
N MET A 163 -7.15 0.25 -14.22
CA MET A 163 -8.43 0.11 -13.53
C MET A 163 -9.55 0.94 -14.15
N THR A 164 -9.24 2.16 -14.59
CA THR A 164 -10.24 3.08 -15.17
C THR A 164 -10.33 2.97 -16.69
N GLY A 165 -9.49 2.14 -17.31
CA GLY A 165 -9.38 1.97 -18.75
C GLY A 165 -10.62 1.39 -19.42
N GLY A 166 -11.40 0.54 -18.74
CA GLY A 166 -12.71 0.08 -19.22
C GLY A 166 -12.74 -0.56 -20.61
N GLY A 167 -11.61 -1.10 -21.10
CA GLY A 167 -11.48 -1.67 -22.45
C GLY A 167 -10.96 -0.71 -23.54
N ASP A 168 -10.66 0.55 -23.20
CA ASP A 168 -10.00 1.49 -24.12
C ASP A 168 -8.53 1.06 -24.36
N GLU A 169 -8.26 0.54 -25.56
CA GLU A 169 -6.93 0.06 -25.96
C GLU A 169 -5.84 1.12 -25.80
N LYS A 170 -6.15 2.40 -25.99
CA LYS A 170 -5.17 3.49 -25.84
C LYS A 170 -4.75 3.64 -24.38
N LYS A 171 -5.71 3.61 -23.46
CA LYS A 171 -5.44 3.64 -22.01
C LYS A 171 -4.69 2.39 -21.56
N ILE A 172 -5.08 1.22 -22.06
CA ILE A 172 -4.38 -0.04 -21.74
C ILE A 172 -2.93 0.00 -22.24
N THR A 173 -2.69 0.50 -23.44
CA THR A 173 -1.35 0.59 -24.02
C THR A 173 -0.48 1.60 -23.26
N LEU A 174 -1.05 2.74 -22.88
CA LEU A 174 -0.35 3.75 -22.10
C LEU A 174 -0.05 3.25 -20.68
N ALA A 175 -0.95 2.47 -20.08
CA ALA A 175 -0.75 1.86 -18.77
C ALA A 175 0.41 0.85 -18.81
N LYS A 176 0.40 -0.06 -19.80
CA LYS A 176 1.51 -1.00 -20.04
C LYS A 176 2.84 -0.27 -20.20
N ARG A 177 2.86 0.79 -21.00
CA ARG A 177 4.08 1.58 -21.24
C ARG A 177 4.58 2.23 -19.94
N ALA A 178 3.70 2.90 -19.21
CA ALA A 178 4.04 3.50 -17.92
C ALA A 178 4.59 2.46 -16.92
N LEU A 179 3.97 1.27 -16.87
CA LEU A 179 4.46 0.17 -16.04
C LEU A 179 5.86 -0.29 -16.45
N THR A 180 6.12 -0.47 -17.75
CA THR A 180 7.44 -0.88 -18.23
C THR A 180 8.51 0.14 -17.87
N PHE A 181 8.25 1.44 -18.07
CA PHE A 181 9.20 2.48 -17.66
C PHE A 181 9.42 2.52 -16.15
N ALA A 182 8.37 2.32 -15.36
CA ALA A 182 8.49 2.23 -13.92
C ALA A 182 9.37 1.05 -13.49
N LEU A 183 9.17 -0.14 -14.08
CA LEU A 183 9.98 -1.33 -13.80
C LEU A 183 11.45 -1.12 -14.16
N VAL A 184 11.73 -0.48 -15.31
CA VAL A 184 13.10 -0.12 -15.70
C VAL A 184 13.69 0.86 -14.70
N GLY A 185 12.94 1.88 -14.27
CA GLY A 185 13.38 2.85 -13.26
C GLY A 185 13.73 2.19 -11.92
N VAL A 186 12.90 1.25 -11.45
CA VAL A 186 13.18 0.44 -10.25
C VAL A 186 14.45 -0.39 -10.44
N ALA A 187 14.60 -1.09 -11.56
CA ALA A 187 15.78 -1.90 -11.82
C ALA A 187 17.08 -1.06 -11.79
N VAL A 188 17.07 0.10 -12.43
CA VAL A 188 18.22 1.02 -12.44
C VAL A 188 18.52 1.55 -11.03
N ALA A 189 17.49 1.91 -10.27
CA ALA A 189 17.67 2.39 -8.91
C ALA A 189 18.22 1.30 -7.97
N LEU A 190 17.75 0.05 -8.08
CA LEU A 190 18.30 -1.07 -7.32
C LEU A 190 19.78 -1.29 -7.62
N LEU A 191 20.20 -1.16 -8.89
CA LEU A 191 21.60 -1.20 -9.27
C LEU A 191 22.39 -0.02 -8.68
N ALA A 192 21.81 1.18 -8.68
CA ALA A 192 22.42 2.36 -8.07
C ALA A 192 22.70 2.16 -6.57
N PHE A 193 21.84 1.43 -5.85
CA PHE A 193 22.08 1.09 -4.44
C PHE A 193 23.02 -0.09 -4.24
N ALA A 194 22.95 -1.10 -5.11
CA ALA A 194 23.74 -2.32 -4.99
C ALA A 194 25.22 -2.08 -5.26
N ILE A 195 25.57 -1.31 -6.30
CA ILE A 195 26.96 -1.13 -6.73
C ILE A 195 27.83 -0.51 -5.61
N PRO A 196 27.45 0.61 -4.98
CA PRO A 196 28.25 1.20 -3.90
C PRO A 196 28.40 0.29 -2.68
N ALA A 197 27.35 -0.46 -2.34
CA ALA A 197 27.38 -1.44 -1.25
C ALA A 197 28.38 -2.58 -1.52
N LEU A 198 28.41 -3.08 -2.77
CA LEU A 198 29.37 -4.10 -3.20
C LEU A 198 30.81 -3.57 -3.17
N VAL A 199 31.04 -2.34 -3.63
CA VAL A 199 32.37 -1.70 -3.58
C VAL A 199 32.86 -1.60 -2.13
N LYS A 200 32.02 -1.16 -1.19
CA LYS A 200 32.38 -1.08 0.23
C LYS A 200 32.70 -2.45 0.84
N SER A 201 32.02 -3.51 0.40
CA SER A 201 32.26 -4.88 0.88
C SER A 201 33.58 -5.46 0.38
N ILE A 202 34.01 -5.09 -0.84
CA ILE A 202 35.23 -5.61 -1.46
C ILE A 202 36.46 -4.76 -1.10
N LEU A 203 36.26 -3.46 -0.92
CA LEU A 203 37.28 -2.49 -0.52
C LEU A 203 36.89 -1.84 0.83
N PRO A 204 37.21 -2.47 1.97
CA PRO A 204 37.05 -1.86 3.27
C PRO A 204 38.03 -0.67 3.36
N LEU A 205 37.51 0.55 3.27
CA LEU A 205 38.33 1.73 3.48
C LEU A 205 38.68 1.86 4.98
N PRO A 206 39.93 2.20 5.32
CA PRO A 206 40.30 2.43 6.71
C PRO A 206 39.45 3.55 7.31
N PRO A 207 39.03 3.43 8.59
CA PRO A 207 38.16 4.43 9.21
C PRO A 207 38.84 5.81 9.24
N PRO A 208 38.05 6.90 9.12
CA PRO A 208 38.58 8.25 9.21
C PRO A 208 39.26 8.44 10.57
N ARG A 209 40.47 9.04 10.55
CA ARG A 209 41.22 9.33 11.78
C ARG A 209 40.52 10.48 12.52
N PRO A 210 40.40 10.42 13.86
CA PRO A 210 39.77 11.46 14.67
C PRO A 210 40.51 12.80 14.57
#